data_AF-A0A957PPE2-F1
#
_entry.id   AF-A0A957PPE2-F1
#
_cell.length_a   1.000
_cell.length_b   1.000
_cell.length_c   1.000
_cell.angle_alpha   90.00
_cell.angle_beta   90.00
_cell.angle_gamma   90.00
#
_symmetry.space_group_name_H-M   'P 1'
#
loop_
_entity.id
_entity.type
_entity.pdbx_description
1 polymer ?
#
loop_
_entity_poly.entity_id
_entity_poly.type
_entity_poly.pdbx_seq_one_letter_code
_entity_poly.pdbx_strand_id
1 'polypeptide(L)'
;MLRGNIELWLAFITCAVIAAGYGFVVIWTQEIPAASEFFGHTLGIVGFILMLLTETLYSIRKRSRFAMGRMSTWLKFHIFMGLVGPFMVLLHSSWKFNGLAGATTLLTAIIVFSGFIGRYIFTRIPRTLDGMEVEGALSQEALKRARQMMSLWHAVHIPIGVALFLSAFVHMAGALYYATFLR
;
A
#
# COMPACT_ATOMS: atom_id res chain seq x y z
N MET A 1 -14.09 6.71 -12.10
CA MET A 1 -14.65 6.31 -10.79
C MET A 1 -14.07 4.97 -10.37
N LEU A 2 -13.85 4.74 -9.07
CA LEU A 2 -13.60 3.42 -8.48
C LEU A 2 -14.94 2.73 -8.18
N ARG A 3 -15.76 2.51 -9.22
CA ARG A 3 -17.01 1.73 -9.07
C ARG A 3 -16.78 0.24 -9.25
N GLY A 4 -15.75 -0.13 -10.00
CA GLY A 4 -15.31 -1.52 -10.13
C GLY A 4 -14.35 -1.89 -9.01
N ASN A 5 -14.28 -3.18 -8.71
CA ASN A 5 -13.30 -3.78 -7.81
C ASN A 5 -12.11 -4.37 -8.60
N ILE A 6 -11.88 -3.89 -9.82
CA ILE A 6 -10.89 -4.48 -10.74
C ILE A 6 -9.47 -4.37 -10.18
N GLU A 7 -9.11 -3.24 -9.55
CA GLU A 7 -7.82 -3.07 -8.90
C GLU A 7 -7.60 -4.05 -7.75
N LEU A 8 -8.67 -4.42 -7.03
CA LEU A 8 -8.61 -5.41 -5.95
C LEU A 8 -8.47 -6.82 -6.51
N TRP A 9 -9.21 -7.16 -7.55
CA TRP A 9 -9.08 -8.45 -8.23
C TRP A 9 -7.70 -8.64 -8.85
N LEU A 10 -7.18 -7.60 -9.51
CA LEU A 10 -5.82 -7.60 -10.06
C LEU A 10 -4.79 -7.78 -8.93
N ALA A 11 -4.90 -7.01 -7.85
CA ALA A 11 -3.99 -7.16 -6.71
C ALA A 11 -4.08 -8.58 -6.11
N PHE A 12 -5.28 -9.12 -5.93
CA PHE A 12 -5.49 -10.47 -5.42
C PHE A 12 -4.86 -11.54 -6.32
N ILE A 13 -5.11 -11.49 -7.63
CA ILE A 13 -4.52 -12.43 -8.60
C ILE A 13 -3.00 -12.30 -8.60
N THR A 14 -2.46 -11.07 -8.61
CA THR A 14 -1.02 -10.84 -8.55
C THR A 14 -0.41 -11.40 -7.27
N CYS A 15 -1.02 -11.15 -6.11
CA CYS A 15 -0.58 -11.73 -4.84
C CYS A 15 -0.67 -13.26 -4.84
N ALA A 16 -1.72 -13.85 -5.42
CA ALA A 16 -1.86 -15.30 -5.54
C ALA A 16 -0.77 -15.91 -6.43
N VAL A 17 -0.43 -15.26 -7.55
CA VAL A 17 0.68 -15.69 -8.42
C VAL A 17 2.03 -15.57 -7.69
N ILE A 18 2.28 -14.47 -6.99
CA ILE A 18 3.50 -14.30 -6.18
C ILE A 18 3.56 -15.37 -5.08
N ALA A 19 2.45 -15.64 -4.41
CA ALA A 19 2.35 -16.67 -3.38
C ALA A 19 2.62 -18.07 -3.94
N ALA A 20 2.08 -18.39 -5.12
CA ALA A 20 2.34 -19.65 -5.80
C ALA A 20 3.82 -19.78 -6.20
N GLY A 21 4.44 -18.70 -6.71
CA GLY A 21 5.87 -18.67 -7.00
C GLY A 21 6.73 -18.84 -5.75
N TYR A 22 6.38 -18.16 -4.66
CA TYR A 22 7.04 -18.34 -3.36
C TYR A 22 6.90 -19.78 -2.84
N GLY A 23 5.68 -20.34 -2.89
CA GLY A 23 5.40 -21.72 -2.48
C GLY A 23 6.14 -22.75 -3.34
N PHE A 24 6.24 -22.53 -4.65
CA PHE A 24 7.04 -23.36 -5.54
C PHE A 24 8.52 -23.37 -5.12
N VAL A 25 9.09 -22.19 -4.83
CA VAL A 25 10.48 -22.10 -4.34
C VAL A 25 10.61 -22.89 -3.03
N VAL A 26 9.71 -22.70 -2.06
CA VAL A 26 9.75 -23.44 -0.78
C VAL A 26 9.67 -24.96 -0.98
N ILE A 27 8.80 -25.44 -1.87
CA ILE A 27 8.67 -26.87 -2.16
C ILE A 27 9.93 -27.40 -2.87
N TRP A 28 10.53 -26.61 -3.76
CA TRP A 28 11.71 -27.02 -4.50
C TRP A 28 12.98 -27.04 -3.64
N THR A 29 13.18 -26.01 -2.81
CA THR A 29 14.37 -25.88 -1.96
C THR A 29 14.23 -26.58 -0.60
N GLN A 30 13.00 -26.93 -0.19
CA GLN A 30 12.66 -27.42 1.15
C GLN A 30 13.03 -26.43 2.27
N GLU A 31 13.22 -25.16 1.92
CA GLU A 31 13.64 -24.11 2.84
C GLU A 31 12.81 -22.84 2.60
N ILE A 32 12.62 -22.05 3.66
CA ILE A 32 11.96 -20.74 3.56
C ILE A 32 13.00 -19.74 3.06
N PRO A 33 12.80 -19.10 1.88
CA PRO A 33 13.77 -18.16 1.32
C PRO A 33 14.16 -17.08 2.31
N ALA A 34 15.45 -16.98 2.61
CA ALA A 34 15.93 -16.00 3.58
C ALA A 34 15.91 -14.58 2.97
N ALA A 35 15.66 -13.56 3.81
CA ALA A 35 15.71 -12.16 3.42
C ALA A 35 17.03 -11.74 2.72
N SER A 36 18.14 -12.41 3.06
CA SER A 36 19.48 -12.18 2.49
C SER A 36 19.76 -12.97 1.21
N GLU A 37 18.98 -14.00 0.90
CA GLU A 37 19.14 -14.77 -0.32
C GLU A 37 18.56 -14.03 -1.52
N PHE A 38 19.03 -14.38 -2.72
CA PHE A 38 18.66 -13.69 -3.96
C PHE A 38 17.14 -13.52 -4.14
N PHE A 39 16.37 -14.59 -3.91
CA PHE A 39 14.91 -14.55 -4.08
C PHE A 39 14.24 -13.68 -3.02
N GLY A 40 14.54 -13.91 -1.73
CA GLY A 40 13.98 -13.12 -0.62
C GLY A 40 14.36 -11.65 -0.73
N HIS A 41 15.61 -11.35 -1.09
CA HIS A 41 16.11 -9.98 -1.23
C HIS A 41 15.42 -9.25 -2.40
N THR A 42 15.23 -9.93 -3.53
CA THR A 42 14.51 -9.36 -4.69
C THR A 42 13.05 -9.02 -4.33
N LEU A 43 12.37 -9.86 -3.56
CA LEU A 43 11.02 -9.56 -3.04
C LEU A 43 11.01 -8.27 -2.20
N GLY A 44 12.01 -8.11 -1.34
CA GLY A 44 12.17 -6.91 -0.52
C GLY A 44 12.37 -5.65 -1.35
N ILE A 45 13.29 -5.68 -2.33
CA ILE A 45 13.58 -4.54 -3.21
C ILE A 45 12.35 -4.15 -4.03
N VAL A 46 11.76 -5.11 -4.75
CA VAL A 46 10.61 -4.82 -5.63
C VAL A 46 9.41 -4.40 -4.80
N GLY A 47 9.15 -5.06 -3.67
CA GLY A 47 8.09 -4.69 -2.74
C GLY A 47 8.23 -3.27 -2.21
N PHE A 48 9.43 -2.89 -1.76
CA PHE A 48 9.73 -1.54 -1.28
C PHE A 48 9.57 -0.49 -2.39
N ILE A 49 10.05 -0.77 -3.62
CA ILE A 49 9.85 0.12 -4.77
C ILE A 49 8.36 0.36 -5.02
N LEU A 50 7.53 -0.69 -5.03
CA LEU A 50 6.08 -0.55 -5.21
C LEU A 50 5.44 0.28 -4.09
N MET A 51 5.86 0.07 -2.84
CA MET A 51 5.41 0.91 -1.71
C MET A 51 5.81 2.37 -1.93
N LEU A 52 7.05 2.65 -2.29
CA LEU A 52 7.53 4.02 -2.54
C LEU A 52 6.79 4.70 -3.70
N LEU A 53 6.52 3.96 -4.78
CA LEU A 53 5.71 4.44 -5.91
C LEU A 53 4.26 4.75 -5.49
N THR A 54 3.70 3.99 -4.54
CA THR A 54 2.36 4.22 -4.00
C THR A 54 2.23 5.61 -3.37
N GLU A 55 3.22 6.03 -2.57
CA GLU A 55 3.25 7.35 -1.95
C GLU A 55 3.61 8.48 -2.93
N THR A 56 4.63 8.25 -3.77
CA THR A 56 5.19 9.29 -4.63
C THR A 56 4.32 9.58 -5.84
N LEU A 57 3.92 8.57 -6.61
CA LEU A 57 3.19 8.78 -7.87
C LEU A 57 1.83 9.43 -7.64
N TYR A 58 1.10 9.01 -6.61
CA TYR A 58 -0.19 9.59 -6.29
C TYR A 58 -0.05 11.03 -5.76
N SER A 59 0.93 11.29 -4.91
CA SER A 59 1.22 12.65 -4.40
C SER A 59 1.65 13.60 -5.52
N ILE A 60 2.53 13.16 -6.43
CA ILE A 60 2.94 13.93 -7.61
C ILE A 60 1.73 14.21 -8.48
N ARG A 61 0.89 13.21 -8.77
CA ARG A 61 -0.31 13.38 -9.59
C ARG A 61 -1.28 14.42 -9.00
N LYS A 62 -1.41 14.47 -7.67
CA LYS A 62 -2.31 15.42 -6.99
C LYS A 62 -1.78 16.86 -7.04
N ARG A 63 -0.46 17.04 -7.11
CA ARG A 63 0.21 18.36 -7.13
C ARG A 63 0.54 18.86 -8.54
N SER A 64 0.72 17.95 -9.50
CA SER A 64 1.13 18.27 -10.87
C SER A 64 -0.06 18.47 -11.79
N ARG A 65 0.00 19.54 -12.60
CA ARG A 65 -0.95 19.81 -13.69
C ARG A 65 -0.59 19.05 -14.98
N PHE A 66 0.65 18.57 -15.11
CA PHE A 66 1.17 17.88 -16.30
C PHE A 66 0.99 16.37 -16.26
N ALA A 67 0.63 15.82 -15.10
CA ALA A 67 0.45 14.38 -14.96
C ALA A 67 -0.80 13.90 -15.72
N MET A 68 -0.54 13.17 -16.80
CA MET A 68 -1.57 12.68 -17.73
C MET A 68 -2.48 11.61 -17.10
N GLY A 69 -3.67 11.44 -17.66
CA GLY A 69 -4.62 10.42 -17.24
C GLY A 69 -5.58 10.82 -16.11
N ARG A 70 -6.67 10.06 -15.99
CA ARG A 70 -7.78 10.33 -15.06
C ARG A 70 -7.36 10.08 -13.61
N MET A 71 -7.75 10.96 -12.69
CA MET A 71 -7.45 10.82 -11.25
C MET A 71 -7.88 9.47 -10.66
N SER A 72 -8.99 8.90 -11.12
CA SER A 72 -9.43 7.58 -10.65
C SER A 72 -8.52 6.44 -11.08
N THR A 73 -7.78 6.58 -12.18
CA THR A 73 -6.81 5.56 -12.63
C THR A 73 -5.58 5.58 -11.73
N TRP A 74 -5.09 6.76 -11.37
CA TRP A 74 -3.98 6.91 -10.42
C TRP A 74 -4.33 6.36 -9.03
N LEU A 75 -5.57 6.56 -8.56
CA LEU A 75 -6.01 5.97 -7.30
C LEU A 75 -6.13 4.44 -7.38
N LYS A 76 -6.54 3.88 -8.53
CA LYS A 76 -6.49 2.42 -8.77
C LYS A 76 -5.06 1.88 -8.69
N PHE A 77 -4.11 2.58 -9.32
CA PHE A 77 -2.69 2.22 -9.25
C PHE A 77 -2.15 2.31 -7.82
N HIS A 78 -2.50 3.37 -7.08
CA HIS A 78 -2.15 3.51 -5.66
C HIS A 78 -2.67 2.33 -4.83
N ILE A 79 -3.94 1.94 -4.99
CA ILE A 79 -4.51 0.77 -4.27
C ILE A 79 -3.80 -0.52 -4.68
N PHE A 80 -3.55 -0.73 -5.97
CA PHE A 80 -2.89 -1.94 -6.46
C PHE A 80 -1.46 -2.08 -5.91
N MET A 81 -0.63 -1.05 -6.10
CA MET A 81 0.76 -1.07 -5.62
C MET A 81 0.82 -1.09 -4.08
N GLY A 82 -0.10 -0.41 -3.41
CA GLY A 82 -0.25 -0.40 -1.95
C GLY A 82 -0.76 -1.71 -1.34
N LEU A 83 -1.13 -2.69 -2.16
CA LEU A 83 -1.44 -4.06 -1.72
C LEU A 83 -0.31 -5.03 -2.11
N VAL A 84 0.13 -4.98 -3.37
CA VAL A 84 1.17 -5.89 -3.89
C VAL A 84 2.53 -5.63 -3.24
N GLY A 85 2.93 -4.36 -3.09
CA GLY A 85 4.21 -4.00 -2.46
C GLY A 85 4.34 -4.52 -1.03
N PRO A 86 3.40 -4.18 -0.12
CA PRO A 86 3.37 -4.72 1.24
C PRO A 86 3.34 -6.25 1.32
N PHE A 87 2.63 -6.91 0.41
CA PHE A 87 2.60 -8.37 0.35
C PHE A 87 3.99 -8.97 0.03
N MET A 88 4.71 -8.40 -0.93
CA MET A 88 6.08 -8.83 -1.25
C MET A 88 7.05 -8.59 -0.09
N VAL A 89 6.94 -7.44 0.60
CA VAL A 89 7.76 -7.14 1.79
C VAL A 89 7.42 -8.07 2.95
N LEU A 90 6.16 -8.48 3.11
CA LEU A 90 5.79 -9.49 4.11
C LEU A 90 6.51 -10.83 3.84
N LEU A 91 6.53 -11.29 2.59
CA LEU A 91 7.23 -12.53 2.20
C LEU A 91 8.75 -12.42 2.34
N HIS A 92 9.32 -11.23 2.12
CA HIS A 92 10.74 -10.95 2.36
C HIS A 92 11.16 -11.18 3.82
N SER A 93 10.25 -11.02 4.78
CA SER A 93 10.57 -11.21 6.21
C SER A 93 10.85 -12.67 6.59
N SER A 94 10.59 -13.63 5.68
CA SER A 94 10.72 -15.07 5.94
C SER A 94 9.96 -15.52 7.19
N TRP A 95 8.85 -14.84 7.51
CA TRP A 95 8.02 -15.04 8.71
C TRP A 95 8.75 -14.77 10.04
N LYS A 96 9.83 -13.97 10.01
CA LYS A 96 10.61 -13.56 11.18
C LYS A 96 10.33 -12.09 11.52
N PHE A 97 9.64 -11.85 12.63
CA PHE A 97 9.20 -10.52 13.06
C PHE A 97 9.94 -10.06 14.33
N ASN A 98 11.20 -9.67 14.18
CA ASN A 98 12.04 -9.27 15.31
C ASN A 98 12.54 -7.83 15.18
N GLY A 99 12.70 -7.16 16.33
CA GLY A 99 13.29 -5.81 16.42
C GLY A 99 12.61 -4.80 15.49
N LEU A 100 13.45 -3.98 14.83
CA LEU A 100 12.97 -2.95 13.92
C LEU A 100 12.20 -3.53 12.71
N ALA A 101 12.64 -4.66 12.15
CA ALA A 101 11.97 -5.29 11.00
C ALA A 101 10.54 -5.75 11.35
N GLY A 102 10.36 -6.30 12.56
CA GLY A 102 9.04 -6.65 13.09
C GLY A 102 8.14 -5.42 13.26
N ALA A 103 8.68 -4.32 13.81
CA ALA A 103 7.95 -3.07 13.94
C ALA A 103 7.57 -2.46 12.58
N THR A 104 8.47 -2.47 11.59
CA THR A 104 8.18 -2.04 10.21
C THR A 104 7.07 -2.88 9.58
N THR A 105 7.09 -4.21 9.82
CA THR A 105 6.03 -5.11 9.33
C THR A 105 4.69 -4.78 9.98
N LEU A 106 4.66 -4.50 11.29
CA LEU A 106 3.43 -4.09 11.98
C LEU A 106 2.87 -2.79 11.39
N LEU A 107 3.71 -1.77 11.19
CA LEU A 107 3.31 -0.52 10.54
C LEU A 107 2.78 -0.77 9.11
N THR A 108 3.38 -1.71 8.40
CA THR A 108 2.93 -2.15 7.06
C THR A 108 1.52 -2.74 7.11
N ALA A 109 1.23 -3.61 8.08
CA ALA A 109 -0.11 -4.17 8.26
C ALA A 109 -1.14 -3.08 8.60
N ILE A 110 -0.77 -2.13 9.48
CA ILE A 110 -1.63 -1.02 9.89
C ILE A 110 -1.94 -0.10 8.70
N ILE A 111 -0.96 0.27 7.86
CA ILE A 111 -1.21 1.15 6.71
C ILE A 111 -2.12 0.48 5.68
N VAL A 112 -1.94 -0.83 5.42
CA VAL A 112 -2.79 -1.59 4.49
C VAL A 112 -4.23 -1.62 4.99
N PHE A 113 -4.42 -1.94 6.27
CA PHE A 113 -5.75 -1.93 6.89
C PHE A 113 -6.41 -0.54 6.84
N SER A 114 -5.64 0.50 7.16
CA SER A 114 -6.08 1.90 7.04
C SER A 114 -6.45 2.25 5.60
N GLY A 115 -5.74 1.74 4.60
CA GLY A 115 -6.06 1.90 3.17
C GLY A 115 -7.44 1.33 2.79
N PHE A 116 -7.80 0.15 3.32
CA PHE A 116 -9.14 -0.42 3.13
C PHE A 116 -10.24 0.46 3.73
N ILE A 117 -10.01 1.03 4.92
CA ILE A 117 -10.93 2.01 5.53
C ILE A 117 -11.09 3.23 4.61
N GLY A 118 -9.99 3.78 4.10
CA GLY A 118 -10.02 4.91 3.17
C GLY A 118 -10.83 4.62 1.90
N ARG A 119 -10.64 3.45 1.29
CA ARG A 119 -11.43 3.02 0.13
C ARG A 119 -12.91 2.86 0.48
N TYR A 120 -13.23 2.27 1.62
CA TYR A 120 -14.61 2.11 2.09
C TYR A 120 -15.29 3.48 2.21
N ILE A 121 -14.67 4.44 2.90
CA ILE A 121 -15.21 5.80 3.03
C ILE A 121 -15.34 6.47 1.65
N PHE A 122 -14.32 6.37 0.79
CA PHE A 122 -14.32 7.00 -0.54
C PHE A 122 -15.45 6.50 -1.45
N THR A 123 -15.74 5.20 -1.44
CA THR A 123 -16.81 4.60 -2.25
C THR A 123 -18.22 4.96 -1.77
N ARG A 124 -18.35 5.36 -0.50
CA ARG A 124 -19.62 5.76 0.13
C ARG A 124 -19.94 7.24 -0.06
N ILE A 125 -19.02 8.07 -0.54
CA ILE A 125 -19.28 9.48 -0.85
C ILE A 125 -20.16 9.53 -2.10
N PRO A 126 -21.43 9.96 -2.00
CA PRO A 126 -22.27 10.16 -3.17
C PRO A 126 -21.61 11.23 -4.05
N ARG A 127 -21.51 10.98 -5.36
CA ARG A 127 -21.24 12.06 -6.32
C ARG A 127 -22.47 12.20 -7.20
N THR A 128 -22.93 13.44 -7.32
CA THR A 128 -23.93 13.90 -8.28
C THR A 128 -23.58 13.34 -9.64
N LEU A 129 -24.37 12.38 -10.12
CA LEU A 129 -24.12 11.75 -11.40
C LEU A 129 -24.52 12.64 -12.58
N ASP A 130 -25.36 13.66 -12.41
CA ASP A 130 -25.98 14.32 -13.58
C ASP A 130 -26.45 15.77 -13.34
N GLY A 131 -25.82 16.55 -12.47
CA GLY A 131 -26.29 17.92 -12.20
C GLY A 131 -27.70 17.99 -11.57
N MET A 132 -28.34 16.85 -11.33
CA MET A 132 -29.41 16.74 -10.36
C MET A 132 -28.77 16.97 -9.01
N GLU A 133 -29.02 18.17 -8.50
CA GLU A 133 -28.80 18.50 -7.11
C GLU A 133 -29.28 17.33 -6.27
N VAL A 134 -28.48 17.01 -5.27
CA VAL A 134 -28.96 16.23 -4.16
C VAL A 134 -30.05 17.09 -3.49
N GLU A 135 -31.28 16.98 -3.98
CA GLU A 135 -32.45 17.67 -3.45
C GLU A 135 -32.75 17.05 -2.09
N GLY A 136 -32.31 17.75 -1.04
CA GLY A 136 -32.60 17.41 0.34
C GLY A 136 -31.45 17.71 1.31
N ALA A 137 -31.77 18.42 2.40
CA ALA A 137 -30.85 18.73 3.50
C ALA A 137 -30.14 17.46 4.04
N LEU A 138 -30.85 16.33 4.10
CA LEU A 138 -30.32 15.05 4.59
C LEU A 138 -29.10 14.54 3.82
N SER A 139 -29.01 14.83 2.51
CA SER A 139 -27.92 14.30 1.69
C SER A 139 -26.76 15.30 1.53
N GLN A 140 -26.98 16.60 1.79
CA GLN A 140 -25.89 17.54 2.08
C GLN A 140 -25.20 17.24 3.42
N GLU A 141 -25.97 16.88 4.45
CA GLU A 141 -25.41 16.43 5.72
C GLU A 141 -24.59 15.14 5.57
N ALA A 142 -25.09 14.17 4.79
CA ALA A 142 -24.36 12.95 4.49
C ALA A 142 -23.02 13.24 3.77
N LEU A 143 -23.02 14.15 2.79
CA LEU A 143 -21.80 14.61 2.11
C LEU A 143 -20.82 15.27 3.06
N LYS A 144 -21.31 16.14 3.96
CA LYS A 144 -20.47 16.81 4.97
C LYS A 144 -19.83 15.78 5.92
N ARG A 145 -20.61 14.83 6.43
CA ARG A 145 -20.11 13.73 7.28
C ARG A 145 -19.06 12.89 6.56
N ALA A 146 -19.31 12.51 5.31
CA ALA A 146 -18.36 11.71 4.54
C ALA A 146 -17.04 12.48 4.25
N ARG A 147 -17.10 13.78 3.99
CA ARG A 147 -15.90 14.64 3.88
C ARG A 147 -15.14 14.76 5.21
N GLN A 148 -15.86 14.89 6.34
CA GLN A 148 -15.24 14.90 7.67
C GLN A 148 -14.53 13.57 7.96
N MET A 149 -15.17 12.44 7.70
CA MET A 149 -14.56 11.11 7.85
C MET A 149 -13.32 10.96 6.96
N MET A 150 -13.38 11.44 5.71
CA MET A 150 -12.18 11.46 4.85
C MET A 150 -11.07 12.34 5.42
N SER A 151 -11.39 13.50 5.99
CA SER A 151 -10.38 14.38 6.61
C SER A 151 -9.71 13.71 7.81
N LEU A 152 -10.51 13.08 8.68
CA LEU A 152 -10.01 12.32 9.83
C LEU A 152 -9.14 11.15 9.38
N TRP A 153 -9.57 10.42 8.35
CA TRP A 153 -8.79 9.34 7.78
C TRP A 153 -7.42 9.83 7.27
N HIS A 154 -7.36 10.95 6.52
CA HIS A 154 -6.07 11.50 6.08
C HIS A 154 -5.15 11.88 7.25
N ALA A 155 -5.72 12.45 8.32
CA ALA A 155 -4.97 12.84 9.52
C ALA A 155 -4.34 11.64 10.25
N VAL A 156 -4.87 10.43 10.06
CA VAL A 156 -4.33 9.19 10.64
C VAL A 156 -3.45 8.44 9.63
N HIS A 157 -3.92 8.28 8.40
CA HIS A 157 -3.25 7.48 7.37
C HIS A 157 -1.89 8.06 6.97
N ILE A 158 -1.79 9.38 6.80
CA ILE A 158 -0.55 10.04 6.35
C ILE A 158 0.58 9.89 7.40
N PRO A 159 0.37 10.18 8.69
CA PRO A 159 1.42 9.96 9.70
C PRO A 159 1.87 8.49 9.81
N ILE A 160 0.95 7.54 9.67
CA ILE A 160 1.30 6.10 9.66
C ILE A 160 2.23 5.80 8.47
N GLY A 161 1.90 6.32 7.28
CA GLY A 161 2.75 6.20 6.10
C GLY A 161 4.15 6.79 6.34
N VAL A 162 4.23 8.01 6.87
CA VAL A 162 5.51 8.64 7.20
C VAL A 162 6.33 7.79 8.19
N ALA A 163 5.71 7.32 9.28
CA ALA A 163 6.36 6.48 10.26
C ALA A 163 6.86 5.15 9.65
N LEU A 164 6.06 4.54 8.79
CA LEU A 164 6.43 3.33 8.06
C LEU A 164 7.66 3.55 7.18
N PHE A 165 7.66 4.58 6.34
CA PHE A 165 8.79 4.84 5.44
C PHE A 165 10.06 5.21 6.23
N LEU A 166 9.94 6.03 7.28
CA LEU A 166 11.07 6.31 8.17
C LEU A 166 11.64 5.02 8.77
N SER A 167 10.78 4.17 9.32
CA SER A 167 11.18 2.87 9.88
C SER A 167 11.85 1.98 8.82
N ALA A 168 11.30 1.91 7.61
CA ALA A 168 11.84 1.14 6.50
C ALA A 168 13.22 1.66 6.03
N PHE A 169 13.40 2.98 5.94
CA PHE A 169 14.70 3.58 5.62
C PHE A 169 15.75 3.28 6.69
N VAL A 170 15.40 3.37 7.98
CA VAL A 170 16.32 3.02 9.08
C VAL A 170 16.65 1.52 9.03
N HIS A 171 15.66 0.66 8.76
CA HIS A 171 15.89 -0.78 8.61
C HIS A 171 16.85 -1.08 7.45
N MET A 172 16.64 -0.47 6.28
CA MET A 172 17.50 -0.63 5.12
C MET A 172 18.92 -0.10 5.37
N ALA A 173 19.05 1.09 5.96
CA ALA A 173 20.35 1.67 6.29
C ALA A 173 21.11 0.80 7.30
N GLY A 174 20.43 0.30 8.33
CA GLY A 174 21.00 -0.65 9.29
C GLY A 174 21.47 -1.92 8.59
N ALA A 175 20.62 -2.55 7.77
CA ALA A 175 20.96 -3.77 7.03
C ALA A 175 22.20 -3.57 6.13
N LEU A 176 22.27 -2.44 5.41
CA LEU A 176 23.42 -2.10 4.57
C LEU A 176 24.69 -1.83 5.41
N TYR A 177 24.56 -1.14 6.54
CA TYR A 177 25.68 -0.86 7.44
C TYR A 177 26.30 -2.15 7.99
N TYR A 178 25.46 -3.03 8.55
CA TYR A 178 25.92 -4.33 9.07
C TYR A 178 26.49 -5.23 7.96
N ALA A 179 25.91 -5.20 6.76
CA ALA A 179 26.41 -5.98 5.62
C ALA A 179 27.74 -5.46 5.05
N THR A 180 28.06 -4.17 5.21
CA THR A 180 29.25 -3.56 4.60
C THR A 180 30.42 -3.44 5.56
N PHE A 181 30.17 -3.04 6.81
CA PHE A 181 31.22 -2.64 7.76
C PHE A 181 31.48 -3.63 8.89
N LEU A 182 30.58 -4.60 9.09
CA LEU A 182 30.67 -5.60 10.17
C LEU A 182 30.80 -7.03 9.62
N ARG A 183 31.21 -7.17 8.35
CA ARG A 183 31.68 -8.43 7.77
C ARG A 183 33.14 -8.68 8.06
#